data_AF-A0A438JPK4-F1
#
_entry.id   AF-A0A438JPK4-F1
#
_cell.length_a   1.000
_cell.length_b   1.000
_cell.length_c   1.000
_cell.angle_alpha   90.00
_cell.angle_beta   90.00
_cell.angle_gamma   90.00
#
_symmetry.space_group_name_H-M   'P 1'
#
loop_
_entity.id
_entity.type
_entity.pdbx_description
1 polymer ?
#
loop_
_entity_poly.entity_id
_entity_poly.type
_entity_poly.pdbx_seq_one_letter_code
_entity_poly.pdbx_strand_id
1 'polypeptide(L)'
;MNRVKVNGRWYNEEREIKEVVCRVYQGLLADPGGWKPRIDALMFERLEEGDVEGLEKPFTEEEVFRALLGCCGEKAPGPDGFSMAFWQFSWDFVKEEVMNFFRQFHETGSFVRSLNATFLVLIPKKGGAEDLKDFRPISLVGGLYKWLAKVLANRMKGVLAKVISTSQNAFVEGRQIMDVGLVANEAIDSIVKSNRGAILCKLDIEKAYDHVD
;
A
#
# COMPACT_ATOMS: atom_id res chain seq x y z
N MET A 1 -25.60 -5.81 -0.14
CA MET A 1 -25.27 -7.18 -0.59
C MET A 1 -26.25 -8.09 0.12
N ASN A 2 -27.16 -8.76 -0.60
CA ASN A 2 -28.27 -9.49 0.05
C ASN A 2 -27.98 -10.98 0.26
N ARG A 3 -26.88 -11.47 -0.32
CA ARG A 3 -26.32 -12.81 -0.12
C ARG A 3 -24.84 -12.81 -0.47
N VAL A 4 -24.06 -13.68 0.16
CA VAL A 4 -22.65 -13.94 -0.17
C VAL A 4 -22.37 -15.43 -0.11
N LYS A 5 -21.50 -15.91 -0.98
CA LYS A 5 -20.97 -17.27 -0.96
C LYS A 5 -19.57 -17.24 -0.34
N VAL A 6 -19.30 -18.10 0.65
CA VAL A 6 -17.97 -18.26 1.25
C VAL A 6 -17.66 -19.75 1.28
N ASN A 7 -16.54 -20.15 0.67
CA ASN A 7 -16.10 -21.55 0.62
C ASN A 7 -17.20 -22.53 0.15
N GLY A 8 -17.98 -22.13 -0.86
CA GLY A 8 -19.06 -22.98 -1.39
C GLY A 8 -20.42 -22.83 -0.69
N ARG A 9 -20.49 -22.23 0.51
CA ARG A 9 -21.71 -22.07 1.30
C ARG A 9 -22.33 -20.68 1.14
N TRP A 10 -23.66 -20.63 1.00
CA TRP A 10 -24.43 -19.40 0.93
C TRP A 10 -24.80 -18.87 2.32
N TYR A 11 -24.71 -17.55 2.47
CA TYR A 11 -25.15 -16.78 3.62
C TYR A 11 -26.09 -15.68 3.11
N ASN A 12 -27.29 -15.62 3.68
CA ASN A 12 -28.37 -14.73 3.22
C ASN A 12 -28.86 -13.77 4.31
N GLU A 13 -28.59 -14.07 5.58
CA GLU A 13 -28.96 -13.20 6.70
C GLU A 13 -27.87 -12.14 6.93
N GLU A 14 -28.24 -10.87 7.06
CA GLU A 14 -27.29 -9.76 7.20
C GLU A 14 -26.31 -9.95 8.36
N ARG A 15 -26.80 -10.47 9.50
CA ARG A 15 -25.98 -10.78 10.66
C ARG A 15 -24.93 -11.84 10.35
N GLU A 16 -25.35 -12.96 9.76
CA GLU A 16 -24.44 -14.05 9.37
C GLU A 16 -23.41 -13.57 8.33
N ILE A 17 -23.84 -12.75 7.36
CA ILE A 17 -22.96 -12.13 6.36
C ILE A 17 -21.87 -11.30 7.04
N LYS A 18 -22.25 -10.43 8.01
CA LYS A 18 -21.28 -9.62 8.77
C LYS A 18 -20.31 -10.51 9.54
N GLU A 19 -20.81 -11.49 10.27
CA GLU A 19 -19.99 -12.40 11.08
C GLU A 19 -19.01 -13.22 10.23
N VAL A 20 -19.45 -13.79 9.10
CA VAL A 20 -18.58 -14.59 8.22
C VAL A 20 -17.53 -13.73 7.53
N VAL A 21 -17.91 -12.53 7.06
CA VAL A 21 -16.97 -11.59 6.42
C VAL A 21 -15.91 -11.14 7.42
N CYS A 22 -16.31 -10.72 8.63
CA CYS A 22 -15.37 -10.35 9.69
C CYS A 22 -14.41 -11.49 10.01
N ARG A 23 -14.92 -12.71 10.17
CA ARG A 23 -14.08 -13.89 10.46
C ARG A 23 -13.06 -14.17 9.36
N VAL A 24 -13.48 -14.12 8.10
CA VAL A 24 -12.59 -14.36 6.96
C VAL A 24 -11.47 -13.33 6.91
N TYR A 25 -11.78 -12.04 7.06
CA TYR A 25 -10.75 -11.01 7.01
C TYR A 25 -9.88 -10.96 8.26
N GLN A 26 -10.42 -11.26 9.44
CA GLN A 26 -9.61 -11.43 10.65
C GLN A 26 -8.61 -12.57 10.49
N GLY A 27 -9.02 -13.70 9.90
CA GLY A 27 -8.13 -14.81 9.62
C GLY A 27 -7.10 -14.48 8.53
N LEU A 28 -7.50 -13.73 7.50
CA LEU A 28 -6.59 -13.30 6.42
C LEU A 28 -5.53 -12.32 6.91
N LEU A 29 -5.90 -11.39 7.79
CA LEU A 29 -5.03 -10.33 8.31
C LEU A 29 -4.29 -10.74 9.60
N ALA A 30 -4.56 -11.94 10.13
CA ALA A 30 -3.79 -12.49 11.23
C ALA A 30 -2.51 -13.10 10.68
N ASP A 31 -1.38 -12.83 11.32
CA ASP A 31 -0.14 -13.57 11.04
C ASP A 31 -0.23 -14.96 11.70
N PRO A 32 -0.26 -16.05 10.91
CA PRO A 32 -0.30 -17.41 11.47
C PRO A 32 1.04 -17.85 12.08
N GLY A 33 2.11 -17.04 12.00
CA GLY A 33 3.42 -17.36 12.57
C GLY A 33 4.14 -18.51 11.88
N GLY A 34 3.85 -18.74 10.60
CA GLY A 34 4.45 -19.82 9.81
C GLY A 34 5.92 -19.57 9.43
N TRP A 35 6.61 -20.62 8.97
CA TRP A 35 7.96 -20.48 8.40
C TRP A 35 7.94 -19.60 7.15
N LYS A 36 8.87 -18.64 7.08
CA LYS A 36 9.02 -17.71 5.96
C LYS A 36 10.47 -17.76 5.44
N PRO A 37 10.70 -17.59 4.13
CA PRO A 37 12.05 -17.57 3.57
C PRO A 37 12.86 -16.42 4.17
N ARG A 38 14.08 -16.72 4.61
CA ARG A 38 14.99 -15.70 5.14
C ARG A 38 15.63 -14.93 4.00
N ILE A 39 15.69 -13.61 4.14
CA ILE A 39 16.39 -12.72 3.20
C ILE A 39 17.81 -12.38 3.65
N ASP A 40 18.27 -12.92 4.78
CA ASP A 40 19.58 -12.63 5.39
C ASP A 40 20.77 -12.92 4.46
N ALA A 41 20.60 -13.84 3.51
CA ALA A 41 21.62 -14.20 2.51
C ALA A 41 21.64 -13.28 1.28
N LEU A 42 20.66 -12.37 1.16
CA LEU A 42 20.59 -11.41 0.07
C LEU A 42 21.38 -10.17 0.43
N MET A 43 22.25 -9.73 -0.48
CA MET A 43 22.95 -8.45 -0.35
C MET A 43 22.06 -7.35 -0.92
N PHE A 44 21.62 -6.45 -0.04
CA PHE A 44 20.91 -5.24 -0.42
C PHE A 44 21.84 -4.05 -0.34
N GLU A 45 21.70 -3.15 -1.31
CA GLU A 45 22.28 -1.83 -1.24
C GLU A 45 21.77 -1.10 0.01
N ARG A 46 22.64 -0.33 0.64
CA ARG A 46 22.33 0.41 1.87
C ARG A 46 22.42 1.90 1.60
N LEU A 47 21.57 2.66 2.29
CA LEU A 47 21.64 4.11 2.26
C LEU A 47 22.90 4.60 2.96
N GLU A 48 23.47 5.68 2.42
CA GLU A 48 24.54 6.41 3.08
C GLU A 48 23.99 7.15 4.30
N GLU A 49 24.86 7.45 5.27
CA GLU A 49 24.47 8.11 6.52
C GLU A 49 23.71 9.43 6.28
N GLY A 50 24.16 10.23 5.31
CA GLY A 50 23.47 11.49 4.94
C GLY A 50 22.06 11.29 4.36
N ASP A 51 21.80 10.17 3.68
CA ASP A 51 20.45 9.82 3.20
C ASP A 51 19.55 9.43 4.38
N VAL A 52 20.08 8.62 5.32
CA VAL A 52 19.36 8.21 6.53
C VAL A 52 19.00 9.43 7.38
N GLU A 53 19.97 10.30 7.66
CA GLU A 53 19.74 11.57 8.35
C GLU A 53 18.71 12.43 7.61
N GLY A 54 18.74 12.44 6.27
CA GLY A 54 17.75 13.14 5.45
C GLY A 54 16.32 12.65 5.65
N LEU A 55 16.12 11.33 5.72
CA LEU A 55 14.81 10.71 5.92
C LEU A 55 14.25 10.93 7.33
N GLU A 56 15.13 10.99 8.33
CA GLU A 56 14.77 11.06 9.75
C GLU A 56 14.67 12.48 10.30
N LYS A 57 14.94 13.52 9.49
CA LYS A 57 14.79 14.92 9.93
C LYS A 57 13.37 15.26 10.40
N PRO A 58 13.19 16.21 11.33
CA PRO A 58 11.87 16.74 11.68
C PRO A 58 11.07 17.19 10.46
N PHE A 59 9.74 17.09 10.54
CA PHE A 59 8.87 17.51 9.43
C PHE A 59 8.78 19.03 9.31
N THR A 60 8.88 19.56 8.09
CA THR A 60 8.66 20.99 7.81
C THR A 60 7.22 21.28 7.39
N GLU A 61 6.75 22.51 7.59
CA GLU A 61 5.41 22.91 7.15
C GLU A 61 5.28 22.79 5.63
N GLU A 62 6.31 23.18 4.89
CA GLU A 62 6.32 23.18 3.43
C GLU A 62 6.22 21.76 2.86
N GLU A 63 6.90 20.78 3.44
CA GLU A 63 6.81 19.40 2.95
C GLU A 63 5.45 18.78 3.27
N VAL A 64 4.91 19.07 4.46
CA VAL A 64 3.59 18.59 4.90
C VAL A 64 2.51 19.20 4.01
N PHE A 65 2.54 20.51 3.80
CA PHE A 65 1.59 21.20 2.93
C PHE A 65 1.73 20.77 1.46
N ARG A 66 2.95 20.59 0.94
CA ARG A 66 3.15 20.07 -0.42
C ARG A 66 2.57 18.66 -0.59
N ALA A 67 2.71 17.80 0.42
CA ALA A 67 2.11 16.46 0.40
C ALA A 67 0.58 16.52 0.37
N LEU A 68 -0.02 17.48 1.09
CA LEU A 68 -1.47 17.72 1.07
C LEU A 68 -1.96 18.11 -0.32
N LEU A 69 -1.30 19.06 -0.97
CA LEU A 69 -1.65 19.51 -2.32
C LEU A 69 -1.46 18.40 -3.37
N GLY A 70 -0.52 17.49 -3.13
CA GLY A 70 -0.33 16.30 -3.96
C GLY A 70 -1.39 15.21 -3.78
N CYS A 71 -2.33 15.36 -2.84
CA CYS A 71 -3.43 14.42 -2.65
C CYS A 71 -4.64 14.77 -3.52
N CYS A 72 -5.36 13.75 -3.99
CA CYS A 72 -6.61 13.94 -4.71
C CYS A 72 -7.76 14.21 -3.73
N GLY A 73 -8.38 15.40 -3.83
CA GLY A 73 -9.45 15.87 -2.94
C GLY A 73 -10.70 14.99 -2.94
N GLU A 74 -11.07 14.47 -4.12
CA GLU A 74 -12.31 13.71 -4.38
C GLU A 74 -12.29 12.25 -3.90
N LYS A 75 -11.22 11.82 -3.23
CA LYS A 75 -11.13 10.45 -2.70
C LYS A 75 -12.10 10.27 -1.54
N ALA A 76 -12.72 9.08 -1.47
CA ALA A 76 -13.63 8.71 -0.39
C ALA A 76 -12.98 8.89 1.00
N PRO A 77 -13.71 9.47 1.97
CA PRO A 77 -13.23 9.70 3.32
C PRO A 77 -13.07 8.38 4.09
N GLY A 78 -12.36 8.46 5.21
CA GLY A 78 -12.33 7.37 6.19
C GLY A 78 -13.55 7.42 7.13
N PRO A 79 -13.48 6.74 8.27
CA PRO A 79 -14.55 6.76 9.28
C PRO A 79 -14.85 8.12 9.90
N ASP A 80 -13.93 9.07 9.77
CA ASP A 80 -14.06 10.46 10.23
C ASP A 80 -14.93 11.33 9.33
N GLY A 81 -15.23 10.89 8.11
CA GLY A 81 -16.05 11.62 7.14
C GLY A 81 -15.33 12.78 6.42
N PHE A 82 -14.06 13.05 6.73
CA PHE A 82 -13.32 14.16 6.12
C PHE A 82 -12.54 13.71 4.88
N SER A 83 -12.86 14.28 3.73
CA SER A 83 -12.12 14.06 2.49
C SER A 83 -10.81 14.85 2.46
N MET A 84 -9.91 14.55 1.51
CA MET A 84 -8.69 15.35 1.34
C MET A 84 -8.99 16.79 0.90
N ALA A 85 -10.11 17.03 0.23
CA ALA A 85 -10.54 18.38 -0.16
C ALA A 85 -10.85 19.26 1.06
N PHE A 86 -11.44 18.69 2.12
CA PHE A 86 -11.63 19.40 3.39
C PHE A 86 -10.30 19.87 3.97
N TRP A 87 -9.32 18.96 4.08
CA TRP A 87 -7.99 19.29 4.61
C TRP A 87 -7.28 20.36 3.79
N GLN A 88 -7.37 20.28 2.46
CA GLN A 88 -6.82 21.29 1.54
C GLN A 88 -7.47 22.66 1.73
N PHE A 89 -8.80 22.70 1.84
CA PHE A 89 -9.55 23.93 2.02
C PHE A 89 -9.32 24.57 3.40
N SER A 90 -9.25 23.75 4.45
CA SER A 90 -9.15 24.19 5.83
C SER A 90 -7.72 24.32 6.35
N TRP A 91 -6.69 24.24 5.49
CA TRP A 91 -5.29 24.25 5.90
C TRP A 91 -4.95 25.38 6.87
N ASP A 92 -5.27 26.63 6.53
CA ASP A 92 -4.96 27.79 7.35
C ASP A 92 -5.59 27.73 8.75
N PHE A 93 -6.69 26.99 8.90
CA PHE A 93 -7.37 26.79 10.17
C PHE A 93 -6.79 25.63 11.00
N VAL A 94 -6.38 24.53 10.35
CA VAL A 94 -5.96 23.28 11.05
C VAL A 94 -4.44 23.08 11.11
N LYS A 95 -3.65 23.95 10.48
CA LYS A 95 -2.21 23.73 10.27
C LYS A 95 -1.44 23.54 11.57
N GLU A 96 -1.76 24.29 12.63
CA GLU A 96 -1.02 24.22 13.90
C GLU A 96 -1.23 22.85 14.56
N GLU A 97 -2.46 22.35 14.59
CA GLU A 97 -2.80 21.04 15.11
C GLU A 97 -2.18 19.91 14.28
N VAL A 98 -2.21 20.05 12.95
CA VAL A 98 -1.57 19.08 12.05
C VAL A 98 -0.07 19.06 12.27
N MET A 99 0.60 20.21 12.34
CA MET A 99 2.05 20.26 12.57
C MET A 99 2.45 19.72 13.94
N ASN A 100 1.62 19.94 14.97
CA ASN A 100 1.82 19.31 16.27
C ASN A 100 1.67 17.78 16.20
N PHE A 101 0.71 17.27 15.44
CA PHE A 101 0.58 15.83 15.19
C PHE A 101 1.83 15.24 14.51
N PHE A 102 2.35 15.88 13.46
CA PHE A 102 3.57 15.41 12.78
C PHE A 102 4.79 15.45 13.70
N ARG A 103 4.92 16.47 14.55
CA ARG A 103 5.98 16.57 15.56
C ARG A 103 5.90 15.44 16.58
N GLN A 104 4.72 15.20 17.14
CA GLN A 104 4.51 14.11 18.09
C GLN A 104 4.81 12.74 17.46
N PHE A 105 4.42 12.53 16.21
CA PHE A 105 4.76 11.30 15.48
C PHE A 105 6.28 11.15 15.31
N HIS A 106 6.98 12.22 14.96
CA HIS A 106 8.44 12.20 14.83
C HIS A 106 9.14 11.85 16.16
N GLU A 107 8.71 12.45 17.27
CA GLU A 107 9.33 12.25 18.58
C GLU A 107 9.03 10.86 19.19
N THR A 108 7.84 10.31 18.92
CA THR A 108 7.36 9.09 19.60
C THR A 108 7.30 7.86 18.71
N GLY A 109 7.39 8.02 17.38
CA GLY A 109 7.15 6.96 16.40
C GLY A 109 5.70 6.43 16.41
N SER A 110 4.76 7.15 17.04
CA SER A 110 3.40 6.67 17.25
C SER A 110 2.36 7.77 17.09
N PHE A 111 1.10 7.37 16.90
CA PHE A 111 -0.04 8.28 16.88
C PHE A 111 -1.27 7.61 17.51
N VAL A 112 -2.30 8.40 17.79
CA VAL A 112 -3.52 7.89 18.44
C VAL A 112 -4.19 6.80 17.61
N ARG A 113 -4.48 5.66 18.25
CA ARG A 113 -4.98 4.45 17.58
C ARG A 113 -6.24 4.68 16.74
N SER A 114 -7.08 5.64 17.11
CA SER A 114 -8.30 6.00 16.39
C SER A 114 -8.04 6.47 14.95
N LEU A 115 -6.87 7.04 14.65
CA LEU A 115 -6.51 7.44 13.27
C LEU A 115 -6.26 6.24 12.35
N ASN A 116 -6.03 5.05 12.92
CA ASN A 116 -5.92 3.80 12.17
C ASN A 116 -7.30 3.12 11.97
N ALA A 117 -8.39 3.73 12.45
CA ALA A 117 -9.73 3.23 12.16
C ALA A 117 -9.99 3.30 10.66
N THR A 118 -10.44 2.19 10.09
CA THR A 118 -10.56 1.99 8.65
C THR A 118 -11.88 1.29 8.32
N PHE A 119 -12.61 1.78 7.32
CA PHE A 119 -13.70 1.01 6.74
C PHE A 119 -13.16 0.04 5.69
N LEU A 120 -13.53 -1.23 5.80
CA LEU A 120 -13.28 -2.22 4.75
C LEU A 120 -14.48 -2.25 3.81
N VAL A 121 -14.27 -1.82 2.57
CA VAL A 121 -15.27 -1.81 1.50
C VAL A 121 -14.93 -2.90 0.49
N LEU A 122 -15.93 -3.69 0.08
CA LEU A 122 -15.75 -4.79 -0.86
C LEU A 122 -16.11 -4.35 -2.28
N ILE A 123 -15.12 -4.33 -3.18
CA ILE A 123 -15.34 -4.01 -4.60
C ILE A 123 -15.30 -5.31 -5.44
N PRO A 124 -16.33 -5.59 -6.25
CA PRO A 124 -16.35 -6.79 -7.09
C PRO A 124 -15.25 -6.76 -8.16
N LYS A 125 -14.54 -7.89 -8.35
CA LYS A 125 -13.52 -8.04 -9.40
C LYS A 125 -14.14 -8.24 -10.80
N LYS A 126 -15.37 -8.74 -10.84
CA LYS A 126 -16.10 -9.12 -12.06
C LYS A 126 -17.60 -8.88 -11.87
N GLY A 127 -18.34 -8.77 -12.98
CA GLY A 127 -19.80 -8.75 -12.95
C GLY A 127 -20.36 -10.04 -12.35
N GLY A 128 -21.46 -9.93 -11.58
CA GLY A 128 -22.08 -11.09 -10.94
C GLY A 128 -21.21 -11.75 -9.86
N ALA A 129 -20.35 -10.98 -9.18
CA ALA A 129 -19.55 -11.52 -8.07
C ALA A 129 -20.48 -12.00 -6.94
N GLU A 130 -20.42 -13.29 -6.64
CA GLU A 130 -21.23 -13.94 -5.61
C GLU A 130 -20.37 -14.50 -4.47
N ASP A 131 -19.14 -14.94 -4.78
CA ASP A 131 -18.20 -15.48 -3.80
C ASP A 131 -17.35 -14.36 -3.20
N LEU A 132 -17.11 -14.39 -1.88
CA LEU A 132 -16.32 -13.38 -1.17
C LEU A 132 -14.90 -13.24 -1.75
N LYS A 133 -14.30 -14.32 -2.29
CA LYS A 133 -12.99 -14.26 -2.96
C LYS A 133 -12.99 -13.44 -4.25
N ASP A 134 -14.17 -13.26 -4.86
CA ASP A 134 -14.36 -12.43 -6.06
C ASP A 134 -14.43 -10.93 -5.73
N PHE A 135 -14.32 -10.56 -4.45
CA PHE A 135 -14.23 -9.16 -4.03
C PHE A 135 -12.78 -8.79 -3.69
N ARG A 136 -12.45 -7.51 -3.90
CA ARG A 136 -11.24 -6.88 -3.39
C ARG A 136 -11.63 -6.09 -2.14
N PRO A 137 -10.97 -6.32 -0.99
CA PRO A 137 -11.09 -5.41 0.13
C PRO A 137 -10.37 -4.09 -0.23
N ILE A 138 -11.02 -2.97 0.05
CA ILE A 138 -10.44 -1.64 -0.03
C ILE A 138 -10.55 -1.01 1.35
N SER A 139 -9.39 -0.64 1.89
CA SER A 139 -9.26 0.05 3.17
C SER A 139 -9.45 1.56 2.99
N LEU A 140 -10.57 2.08 3.46
CA LEU A 140 -10.83 3.51 3.56
C LEU A 140 -10.34 4.03 4.91
N VAL A 141 -9.08 4.45 4.94
CA VAL A 141 -8.43 5.04 6.12
C VAL A 141 -8.62 6.57 6.17
N GLY A 142 -8.56 7.15 7.37
CA GLY A 142 -8.73 8.60 7.61
C GLY A 142 -7.73 9.49 6.86
N GLY A 143 -8.11 10.75 6.64
CA GLY A 143 -7.32 11.70 5.85
C GLY A 143 -5.93 11.98 6.44
N LEU A 144 -5.85 12.19 7.75
CA LEU A 144 -4.59 12.50 8.44
C LEU A 144 -3.57 11.35 8.35
N TYR A 145 -4.04 10.10 8.43
CA TYR A 145 -3.18 8.92 8.18
C TYR A 145 -2.65 8.90 6.74
N LYS A 146 -3.53 9.09 5.74
CA LYS A 146 -3.14 9.14 4.32
C LYS A 146 -2.10 10.23 4.08
N TRP A 147 -2.27 11.36 4.74
CA TRP A 147 -1.37 12.50 4.64
C TRP A 147 0.00 12.18 5.23
N LEU A 148 0.07 11.65 6.45
CA LEU A 148 1.33 11.19 7.05
C LEU A 148 2.03 10.17 6.14
N ALA A 149 1.31 9.14 5.69
CA ALA A 149 1.83 8.14 4.78
C ALA A 149 2.34 8.77 3.46
N LYS A 150 1.67 9.81 2.95
CA LYS A 150 2.10 10.53 1.74
C LYS A 150 3.39 11.32 1.97
N VAL A 151 3.56 11.97 3.12
CA VAL A 151 4.81 12.66 3.47
C VAL A 151 5.96 11.65 3.54
N LEU A 152 5.78 10.54 4.26
CA LEU A 152 6.77 9.48 4.38
C LEU A 152 7.11 8.86 3.00
N ALA A 153 6.10 8.57 2.18
CA ALA A 153 6.30 8.07 0.83
C ALA A 153 7.09 9.04 -0.05
N ASN A 154 6.83 10.35 0.06
CA ASN A 154 7.58 11.36 -0.68
C ASN A 154 9.06 11.43 -0.23
N ARG A 155 9.35 11.24 1.06
CA ARG A 155 10.73 11.13 1.57
C ARG A 155 11.43 9.87 1.03
N MET A 156 10.79 8.70 1.16
CA MET A 156 11.33 7.43 0.64
C MET A 156 11.59 7.48 -0.87
N LYS A 157 10.71 8.14 -1.63
CA LYS A 157 10.85 8.32 -3.08
C LYS A 157 12.19 8.94 -3.47
N GLY A 158 12.73 9.87 -2.68
CA GLY A 158 13.99 10.54 -2.94
C GLY A 158 15.22 9.63 -2.87
N VAL A 159 15.11 8.50 -2.17
CA VAL A 159 16.23 7.57 -1.94
C VAL A 159 16.01 6.19 -2.57
N LEU A 160 14.77 5.85 -2.93
CA LEU A 160 14.39 4.49 -3.32
C LEU A 160 15.25 3.96 -4.47
N ALA A 161 15.57 4.80 -5.45
CA ALA A 161 16.39 4.44 -6.61
C ALA A 161 17.82 3.99 -6.26
N LYS A 162 18.33 4.34 -5.07
CA LYS A 162 19.66 3.95 -4.58
C LYS A 162 19.70 2.53 -4.02
N VAL A 163 18.56 2.05 -3.51
CA VAL A 163 18.49 0.76 -2.78
C VAL A 163 17.80 -0.36 -3.55
N ILE A 164 16.95 0.00 -4.53
CA ILE A 164 16.25 -0.98 -5.35
C ILE A 164 17.10 -1.38 -6.56
N SER A 165 17.02 -2.66 -6.94
CA SER A 165 17.64 -3.16 -8.17
C SER A 165 17.15 -2.40 -9.39
N THR A 166 18.04 -2.17 -10.37
CA THR A 166 17.70 -1.59 -11.68
C THR A 166 16.67 -2.41 -12.45
N SER A 167 16.54 -3.70 -12.14
CA SER A 167 15.55 -4.59 -12.76
C SER A 167 14.12 -4.40 -12.23
N GLN A 168 13.92 -3.67 -11.13
CA GLN A 168 12.60 -3.37 -10.59
C GLN A 168 12.00 -2.13 -11.28
N ASN A 169 11.00 -2.33 -12.15
CA ASN A 169 10.45 -1.22 -12.94
C ASN A 169 9.08 -0.69 -12.44
N ALA A 170 8.37 -1.47 -11.62
CA ALA A 170 7.08 -1.04 -11.09
C ALA A 170 7.24 -0.18 -9.82
N PHE A 171 6.40 0.84 -9.68
CA PHE A 171 6.33 1.72 -8.50
C PHE A 171 7.60 2.53 -8.19
N VAL A 172 8.47 2.71 -9.19
CA VAL A 172 9.67 3.55 -9.10
C VAL A 172 9.47 4.77 -10.00
N GLU A 173 9.75 5.96 -9.48
CA GLU A 173 9.72 7.16 -10.31
C GLU A 173 10.73 7.07 -11.46
N GLY A 174 10.29 7.45 -12.65
CA GLY A 174 11.11 7.45 -13.87
C GLY A 174 11.27 6.09 -14.55
N ARG A 175 10.70 5.00 -14.01
CA ARG A 175 10.70 3.67 -14.66
C ARG A 175 9.32 3.33 -15.22
N GLN A 176 9.27 2.75 -16.41
CA GLN A 176 8.00 2.38 -17.04
C GLN A 176 7.77 0.87 -17.00
N ILE A 177 6.52 0.46 -16.81
CA ILE A 177 6.17 -0.97 -16.82
C ILE A 177 6.44 -1.62 -18.19
N MET A 178 6.39 -0.85 -19.27
CA MET A 178 6.66 -1.31 -20.62
C MET A 178 8.12 -1.75 -20.80
N ASP A 179 9.06 -1.17 -20.04
CA ASP A 179 10.48 -1.50 -20.12
C ASP A 179 10.73 -2.97 -19.75
N VAL A 180 9.97 -3.50 -18.77
CA VAL A 180 10.03 -4.92 -18.38
C VAL A 180 9.65 -5.81 -19.56
N GLY A 181 8.58 -5.44 -20.27
CA GLY A 181 8.10 -6.20 -21.42
C GLY A 181 9.14 -6.24 -22.54
N LEU A 182 9.80 -5.12 -22.80
CA LEU A 182 10.87 -5.03 -23.79
C LEU A 182 12.07 -5.91 -23.41
N VAL A 183 12.55 -5.81 -22.16
CA VAL A 183 13.66 -6.64 -21.67
C VAL A 183 13.32 -8.13 -21.74
N ALA A 184 12.10 -8.52 -21.37
CA ALA A 184 11.65 -9.90 -21.46
C ALA A 184 11.62 -10.40 -22.91
N ASN A 185 11.12 -9.58 -23.85
CA ASN A 185 11.08 -9.93 -25.27
C ASN A 185 12.48 -10.13 -25.85
N GLU A 186 13.42 -9.22 -25.55
CA GLU A 186 14.81 -9.33 -26.03
C GLU A 186 15.52 -10.56 -25.45
N ALA A 187 15.29 -10.85 -24.16
CA ALA A 187 15.84 -12.05 -23.52
C ALA A 187 15.32 -13.34 -24.18
N ILE A 188 14.03 -13.41 -24.51
CA ILE A 188 13.41 -14.54 -25.21
C ILE A 188 13.98 -14.68 -26.62
N ASP A 189 14.05 -13.58 -27.38
CA ASP A 189 14.57 -13.58 -28.75
C ASP A 189 16.04 -14.04 -28.79
N SER A 190 16.86 -13.57 -27.85
CA SER A 190 18.27 -13.99 -27.70
C SER A 190 18.39 -15.49 -27.43
N ILE A 191 17.57 -16.04 -26.52
CA ILE A 191 17.54 -17.48 -26.22
C ILE A 191 17.20 -18.28 -27.49
N VAL A 192 16.13 -17.88 -28.20
CA VAL A 192 15.67 -18.54 -29.43
C VAL A 192 16.78 -18.55 -30.48
N LYS A 193 17.45 -17.41 -30.70
CA LYS A 193 18.57 -17.29 -31.66
C LYS A 193 19.79 -18.11 -31.26
N SER A 194 20.06 -18.24 -29.96
CA SER A 194 21.23 -18.98 -29.45
C SER A 194 21.10 -20.51 -29.56
N ASN A 195 19.90 -21.03 -29.86
CA ASN A 195 19.56 -22.45 -29.91
C ASN A 195 19.97 -23.23 -28.65
N ARG A 196 19.99 -22.55 -27.50
CA ARG A 196 20.21 -23.16 -26.19
C ARG A 196 18.87 -23.42 -25.51
N GLY A 197 18.76 -24.53 -24.80
CA GLY A 197 17.63 -24.73 -23.89
C GLY A 197 17.66 -23.70 -22.76
N ALA A 198 16.51 -23.14 -22.42
CA ALA A 198 16.35 -22.23 -21.29
C ALA A 198 15.03 -22.51 -20.56
N ILE A 199 14.98 -22.12 -19.28
CA ILE A 199 13.78 -22.22 -18.44
C ILE A 199 13.34 -20.80 -18.10
N LEU A 200 12.07 -20.48 -18.35
CA LEU A 200 11.46 -19.22 -17.94
C LEU A 200 10.52 -19.48 -16.75
N CYS A 201 10.82 -18.84 -15.63
CA CYS A 201 10.00 -18.93 -14.43
C CYS A 201 9.14 -17.67 -14.28
N LYS A 202 7.82 -17.83 -14.38
CA LYS A 202 6.86 -16.79 -13.99
C LYS A 202 6.40 -17.05 -12.56
N LEU A 203 6.75 -16.14 -11.67
CA LEU A 203 6.35 -16.19 -10.27
C LEU A 203 5.27 -15.13 -10.02
N ASP A 204 4.26 -15.48 -9.23
CA ASP A 204 3.20 -14.56 -8.79
C ASP A 204 2.95 -14.78 -7.30
N ILE A 205 2.72 -13.70 -6.56
CA ILE A 205 2.47 -13.75 -5.12
C ILE A 205 0.98 -13.54 -4.90
N GLU A 206 0.31 -14.56 -4.37
CA GLU A 206 -1.10 -14.44 -4.02
C GLU A 206 -1.28 -13.40 -2.92
N LYS A 207 -2.10 -12.36 -3.19
CA LYS A 207 -2.49 -11.33 -2.21
C LYS A 207 -1.28 -10.73 -1.49
N ALA A 208 -0.30 -10.25 -2.27
CA ALA A 208 0.97 -9.75 -1.75
C ALA A 208 0.84 -8.72 -0.61
N TYR A 209 -0.14 -7.82 -0.66
CA TYR A 209 -0.36 -6.81 0.39
C TYR A 209 -1.00 -7.34 1.67
N ASP A 210 -1.71 -8.48 1.59
CA ASP A 210 -2.38 -9.08 2.74
C ASP A 210 -1.42 -10.01 3.53
N HIS A 211 -0.24 -10.32 2.98
CA HIS A 211 0.74 -11.26 3.55
C HIS A 211 2.13 -10.62 3.81
N VAL A 212 2.19 -9.29 3.95
CA VAL A 212 3.42 -8.58 4.37
C VAL A 212 3.51 -8.60 5.89
N ASP A 213 4.68 -8.94 6.42
CA ASP A 213 5.03 -8.80 7.84
C ASP A 213 5.78 -7.51 8.14
#